data_AF-A0AAD3N1P1-F1
#
_entry.id   AF-A0AAD3N1P1-F1
#
_cell.length_a   1.000
_cell.length_b   1.000
_cell.length_c   1.000
_cell.angle_alpha   90.00
_cell.angle_beta   90.00
_cell.angle_gamma   90.00
#
_symmetry.space_group_name_H-M   'P 1'
#
loop_
_entity.id
_entity.type
_entity.pdbx_description
1 polymer ?
#
loop_
_entity_poly.entity_id
_entity_poly.type
_entity_poly.pdbx_seq_one_letter_code
_entity_poly.pdbx_strand_id
1 'polypeptide(L)'
;MLTYFAAFEVFFEENLPKLFAHFKKNNLTPDIYLIDWIFTLYSKSLPLDLACRVWDVFCRDGEEFLFRTALGLLRLYQDVLTCMDFIHMAQFLTRLPDLIPAEQLFQHIAAVHMTSRNRKWAQVLQALQKDQERGSPVLKR
;
A
#
# COMPACT_ATOMS: atom_id res chain seq x y z
N MET A 1 5.78 -11.50 4.27
CA MET A 1 5.64 -10.44 3.24
C MET A 1 4.46 -10.70 2.30
N LEU A 2 4.35 -11.87 1.66
CA LEU A 2 3.28 -12.16 0.68
C LEU A 2 1.85 -11.92 1.22
N THR A 3 1.58 -12.32 2.46
CA THR A 3 0.27 -12.10 3.10
C THR A 3 -0.04 -10.62 3.31
N TYR A 4 0.97 -9.79 3.54
CA TYR A 4 0.83 -8.34 3.63
C TYR A 4 0.46 -7.73 2.27
N PHE A 5 1.04 -8.23 1.17
CA PHE A 5 0.63 -7.81 -0.17
C PHE A 5 -0.81 -8.19 -0.46
N ALA A 6 -1.21 -9.42 -0.13
CA ALA A 6 -2.60 -9.85 -0.30
C ALA A 6 -3.57 -8.99 0.53
N ALA A 7 -3.22 -8.69 1.79
CA ALA A 7 -4.02 -7.80 2.64
C ALA A 7 -4.09 -6.39 2.05
N PHE A 8 -2.95 -5.83 1.60
CA PHE A 8 -2.89 -4.53 0.95
C PHE A 8 -3.78 -4.47 -0.31
N GLU A 9 -3.75 -5.50 -1.16
CA GLU A 9 -4.56 -5.54 -2.38
C GLU A 9 -6.06 -5.50 -2.09
N VAL A 10 -6.54 -6.11 -1.00
CA VAL A 10 -7.94 -6.01 -0.57
C VAL A 10 -8.33 -4.55 -0.32
N PHE A 11 -7.52 -3.80 0.41
CA PHE A 11 -7.81 -2.39 0.70
C PHE A 11 -7.54 -1.48 -0.51
N PHE A 12 -6.62 -1.86 -1.39
CA PHE A 12 -6.36 -1.14 -2.62
C PHE A 12 -7.56 -1.23 -3.58
N GLU A 13 -8.09 -2.42 -3.80
CA GLU A 13 -9.30 -2.61 -4.61
C GLU A 13 -10.50 -1.83 -4.04
N GLU A 14 -10.71 -1.88 -2.72
CA GLU A 14 -11.82 -1.18 -2.05
C GLU A 14 -11.71 0.35 -2.18
N ASN A 15 -10.50 0.92 -2.03
CA ASN A 15 -10.32 2.38 -1.99
C ASN A 15 -10.11 3.00 -3.38
N LEU A 16 -9.46 2.29 -4.31
CA LEU A 16 -9.04 2.81 -5.62
C LEU A 16 -9.33 1.78 -6.73
N PRO A 17 -10.57 1.33 -6.93
CA PRO A 17 -10.90 0.20 -7.80
C PRO A 17 -10.46 0.42 -9.27
N LYS A 18 -10.55 1.65 -9.77
CA LYS A 18 -10.11 2.00 -11.13
C LYS A 18 -8.60 1.85 -11.30
N LEU A 19 -7.83 2.36 -10.33
CA LEU A 19 -6.37 2.27 -10.36
C LEU A 19 -5.89 0.84 -10.13
N PHE A 20 -6.54 0.12 -9.22
CA PHE A 20 -6.28 -1.30 -8.98
C PHE A 20 -6.47 -2.14 -10.25
N ALA A 21 -7.60 -1.95 -10.96
CA ALA A 21 -7.85 -2.63 -12.23
C ALA A 21 -6.80 -2.27 -13.29
N HIS A 22 -6.35 -1.00 -13.35
CA HIS A 22 -5.27 -0.58 -14.24
C HIS A 22 -3.94 -1.26 -13.90
N PHE A 23 -3.59 -1.35 -12.61
CA PHE A 23 -2.37 -2.05 -12.17
C PHE A 23 -2.42 -3.54 -12.54
N LYS A 24 -3.57 -4.20 -12.30
CA LYS A 24 -3.77 -5.61 -12.69
C LYS A 24 -3.65 -5.80 -14.20
N LYS A 25 -4.26 -4.93 -15.01
CA LYS A 25 -4.17 -4.98 -16.48
C LYS A 25 -2.73 -4.85 -16.98
N ASN A 26 -1.91 -4.04 -16.31
CA ASN A 26 -0.52 -3.81 -16.66
C ASN A 26 0.46 -4.76 -15.94
N ASN A 27 -0.02 -5.76 -15.20
CA ASN A 27 0.80 -6.67 -14.39
C ASN A 27 1.76 -5.96 -13.41
N LEU A 28 1.37 -4.79 -12.90
CA LEU A 28 2.15 -4.07 -11.90
C LEU A 28 1.80 -4.58 -10.51
N THR A 29 2.70 -5.36 -9.91
CA THR A 29 2.50 -6.02 -8.62
C THR A 29 3.13 -5.23 -7.46
N PRO A 30 2.58 -5.33 -6.23
CA PRO A 30 3.06 -4.53 -5.08
C PRO A 30 4.53 -4.71 -4.73
N ASP A 31 5.14 -5.87 -5.00
CA ASP A 31 6.55 -6.14 -4.72
C ASP A 31 7.50 -5.15 -5.42
N ILE A 32 7.09 -4.56 -6.55
CA ILE A 32 7.89 -3.61 -7.32
C ILE A 32 8.13 -2.29 -6.57
N TYR A 33 7.16 -1.81 -5.79
CA TYR A 33 7.23 -0.48 -5.15
C TYR A 33 7.06 -0.54 -3.63
N LEU A 34 6.25 -1.47 -3.12
CA LEU A 34 5.81 -1.46 -1.72
C LEU A 34 6.88 -1.99 -0.76
N ILE A 35 7.80 -2.86 -1.20
CA ILE A 35 8.85 -3.42 -0.33
C ILE A 35 9.70 -2.31 0.29
N ASP A 36 10.25 -1.42 -0.55
CA ASP A 36 11.12 -0.33 -0.08
C ASP A 36 10.34 0.64 0.82
N TRP A 37 9.10 0.95 0.46
CA TRP A 37 8.24 1.84 1.23
C TRP A 37 8.01 1.32 2.65
N ILE A 38 7.67 0.04 2.80
CA ILE A 38 7.35 -0.54 4.11
C ILE A 38 8.61 -0.89 4.90
N PHE A 39 9.61 -1.51 4.26
CA PHE A 39 10.81 -2.00 4.96
C PHE A 39 11.66 -0.86 5.53
N THR A 40 11.71 0.27 4.83
CA THR A 40 12.44 1.47 5.28
C THR A 40 11.56 2.47 6.03
N LEU A 41 10.30 2.10 6.32
CA LEU A 41 9.29 3.00 6.88
C LEU A 41 9.26 4.34 6.11
N TYR A 42 9.32 4.29 4.78
CA TYR A 42 9.34 5.44 3.87
C TYR A 42 10.59 6.34 3.90
N SER A 43 11.59 6.11 4.74
CA SER A 43 12.79 6.97 4.81
C SER A 43 13.63 6.99 3.54
N LYS A 44 13.60 5.92 2.74
CA LYS A 44 14.25 5.88 1.42
C LYS A 44 13.43 6.56 0.33
N SER A 45 12.11 6.64 0.50
CA SER A 45 11.16 6.94 -0.57
C SER A 45 10.52 8.32 -0.46
N LEU A 46 10.53 8.93 0.73
CA LEU A 46 9.99 10.26 1.00
C LEU A 46 11.07 11.19 1.56
N PRO A 47 10.95 12.52 1.39
CA PRO A 47 11.76 13.48 2.12
C PRO A 47 11.69 13.24 3.63
N LEU A 48 12.81 13.43 4.33
CA LEU A 48 12.95 13.07 5.75
C LEU A 48 11.85 13.66 6.63
N ASP A 49 11.53 14.95 6.47
CA ASP A 49 10.47 15.62 7.23
C ASP A 49 9.11 14.93 7.07
N LEU A 50 8.81 14.45 5.86
CA LEU A 50 7.57 13.74 5.57
C LEU A 50 7.60 12.31 6.12
N ALA A 51 8.74 11.62 6.01
CA ALA A 51 8.93 10.30 6.61
C ALA A 51 8.77 10.37 8.15
N CYS A 52 9.34 11.38 8.81
CA CYS A 52 9.16 11.59 10.25
C CYS A 52 7.69 11.75 10.64
N ARG A 53 6.89 12.52 9.88
CA ARG A 53 5.44 12.62 10.13
C ARG A 53 4.72 11.29 9.96
N VAL A 54 5.15 10.45 9.02
CA VAL A 54 4.61 9.09 8.88
C VAL A 54 4.99 8.24 10.08
N TRP A 55 6.21 8.40 10.61
CA TRP A 55 6.69 7.69 11.80
C TRP A 55 5.92 8.05 13.05
N ASP A 56 5.62 9.34 13.26
CA ASP A 56 4.83 9.79 14.42
C ASP A 56 3.49 9.06 14.51
N VAL A 57 2.81 8.92 13.37
CA VAL A 57 1.52 8.25 13.31
C VAL A 57 1.66 6.73 13.30
N PHE A 58 2.71 6.18 12.68
CA PHE A 58 3.03 4.76 12.80
C PHE A 58 3.28 4.34 14.26
N CYS A 59 3.98 5.15 15.06
CA CYS A 59 4.17 4.88 16.47
C CYS A 59 2.84 4.89 17.27
N ARG A 60 1.83 5.64 16.81
CA ARG A 60 0.50 5.70 17.42
C ARG A 60 -0.42 4.56 16.97
N ASP A 61 -0.48 4.29 15.66
CA ASP A 61 -1.50 3.45 15.02
C ASP A 61 -0.96 2.07 14.56
N GLY A 62 0.36 1.88 14.61
CA GLY A 62 1.04 0.64 14.22
C GLY A 62 1.16 0.45 12.70
N GLU A 63 1.46 -0.78 12.31
CA GLU A 63 1.80 -1.16 10.92
C GLU A 63 0.71 -0.86 9.89
N GLU A 64 -0.57 -0.86 10.29
CA GLU A 64 -1.70 -0.51 9.41
C GLU A 64 -1.47 0.85 8.76
N PHE A 65 -0.92 1.81 9.50
CA PHE A 65 -0.68 3.15 9.01
C PHE A 65 0.33 3.21 7.86
N LEU A 66 1.28 2.27 7.81
CA LEU A 66 2.22 2.19 6.69
C LEU A 66 1.49 1.83 5.40
N PHE A 67 0.57 0.87 5.44
CA PHE A 67 -0.23 0.48 4.27
C PHE A 67 -1.26 1.54 3.89
N ARG A 68 -1.85 2.22 4.89
CA ARG A 68 -2.72 3.38 4.66
C ARG A 68 -1.96 4.53 3.97
N THR A 69 -0.70 4.75 4.35
CA THR A 69 0.19 5.73 3.70
C THR A 69 0.45 5.38 2.25
N ALA A 70 0.70 4.10 1.94
CA ALA A 70 0.88 3.63 0.56
C ALA A 70 -0.37 3.91 -0.30
N LEU A 71 -1.56 3.60 0.22
CA LEU A 71 -2.83 3.91 -0.45
C LEU A 71 -3.03 5.42 -0.63
N GLY A 72 -2.61 6.24 0.35
CA GLY A 72 -2.62 7.69 0.25
C GLY A 72 -1.74 8.22 -0.88
N LEU A 73 -0.52 7.68 -1.03
CA LEU A 73 0.38 8.02 -2.15
C LEU A 73 -0.21 7.62 -3.50
N LEU A 74 -0.75 6.41 -3.61
CA LEU A 74 -1.40 5.95 -4.84
C LEU A 74 -2.62 6.82 -5.19
N ARG A 75 -3.39 7.26 -4.18
CA ARG A 75 -4.52 8.16 -4.37
C ARG A 75 -4.09 9.56 -4.82
N LEU A 76 -3.03 10.11 -4.23
CA LEU A 76 -2.47 11.41 -4.59
C LEU A 76 -2.05 11.44 -6.07
N TYR A 77 -1.49 10.34 -6.58
CA TYR A 77 -1.00 10.25 -7.96
C TYR A 77 -1.91 9.47 -8.90
N GLN A 78 -3.14 9.16 -8.50
CA GLN A 78 -4.04 8.27 -9.25
C GLN A 78 -4.22 8.71 -10.70
N ASP A 79 -4.44 10.00 -10.93
CA ASP A 79 -4.75 10.54 -12.26
C ASP A 79 -3.56 10.37 -13.22
N VAL A 80 -2.35 10.61 -12.71
CA VAL A 80 -1.11 10.45 -13.48
C VAL A 80 -0.81 8.97 -13.73
N LEU A 81 -0.93 8.13 -12.70
CA LEU A 81 -0.66 6.69 -12.79
C LEU A 81 -1.62 5.98 -13.76
N THR A 82 -2.88 6.41 -13.84
CA THR A 82 -3.88 5.82 -14.75
C THR A 82 -3.54 6.08 -16.23
N CYS A 83 -2.73 7.10 -16.52
CA CYS A 83 -2.26 7.43 -17.87
C CYS A 83 -0.94 6.74 -18.24
N MET A 84 -0.29 6.05 -17.31
CA MET A 84 1.02 5.41 -17.51
C MET A 84 0.88 3.93 -17.88
N ASP A 85 1.84 3.42 -18.65
CA ASP A 85 2.03 1.98 -18.86
C ASP A 85 2.84 1.36 -17.70
N PHE A 86 3.09 0.04 -17.77
CA PHE A 86 3.87 -0.69 -16.77
C PHE A 86 5.24 -0.03 -16.45
N ILE A 87 6.02 0.31 -17.47
CA ILE A 87 7.39 0.80 -17.30
C ILE A 87 7.38 2.15 -16.58
N HIS A 88 6.52 3.05 -17.04
CA HIS A 88 6.44 4.40 -16.48
C HIS A 88 5.88 4.37 -15.04
N MET A 89 4.87 3.53 -14.75
CA MET A 89 4.38 3.36 -13.38
C MET A 89 5.45 2.79 -12.45
N ALA A 90 6.17 1.75 -12.88
CA ALA A 90 7.22 1.12 -12.08
C ALA A 90 8.34 2.13 -11.76
N GLN A 91 8.80 2.90 -12.75
CA GLN A 91 9.80 3.95 -12.54
C GLN A 91 9.28 5.05 -11.61
N PHE A 92 8.05 5.51 -11.80
CA PHE A 92 7.46 6.56 -10.97
C PHE A 92 7.31 6.14 -9.50
N LEU A 93 6.84 4.93 -9.24
CA LEU A 93 6.60 4.46 -7.86
C LEU A 93 7.88 4.04 -7.12
N THR A 94 8.91 3.60 -7.86
CA THR A 94 10.23 3.30 -7.27
C THR A 94 11.06 4.57 -7.02
N ARG A 95 10.74 5.67 -7.71
CA ARG A 95 11.36 6.98 -7.52
C ARG A 95 10.29 8.07 -7.53
N LEU A 96 9.65 8.23 -6.37
CA LEU A 96 8.65 9.28 -6.17
C LEU A 96 9.27 10.68 -6.35
N PRO A 97 8.44 11.70 -6.70
CA PRO A 97 8.91 13.07 -6.78
C PRO A 97 9.52 13.56 -5.45
N ASP A 98 10.58 14.36 -5.51
CA ASP A 98 11.24 14.92 -4.32
C ASP A 98 10.34 15.90 -3.56
N LEU A 99 9.37 16.50 -4.24
CA LEU A 99 8.44 17.49 -3.71
C LEU A 99 7.04 16.89 -3.61
N ILE A 100 6.71 16.40 -2.41
CA ILE A 100 5.39 15.87 -2.08
C ILE A 100 4.75 16.79 -1.04
N PRO A 101 3.66 17.51 -1.37
CA PRO A 101 3.00 18.39 -0.42
C PRO A 101 2.43 17.58 0.75
N ALA A 102 3.02 17.77 1.94
CA ALA A 102 2.69 16.97 3.11
C ALA A 102 1.21 17.05 3.49
N GLU A 103 0.61 18.24 3.41
CA GLU A 103 -0.80 18.43 3.72
C GLU A 103 -1.71 17.63 2.77
N GLN A 104 -1.46 17.71 1.45
CA GLN A 104 -2.25 16.96 0.46
C GLN A 104 -2.08 15.46 0.65
N LEU A 105 -0.85 14.97 0.88
CA LEU A 105 -0.64 13.55 1.15
C LEU A 105 -1.45 13.10 2.37
N PHE A 106 -1.38 13.82 3.49
CA PHE A 106 -2.11 13.45 4.70
C PHE A 106 -3.64 13.57 4.54
N GLN A 107 -4.13 14.51 3.72
CA GLN A 107 -5.55 14.55 3.34
C GLN A 107 -5.96 13.29 2.56
N HIS A 108 -5.14 12.83 1.61
CA HIS A 108 -5.40 11.59 0.88
C HIS A 108 -5.30 10.35 1.78
N ILE A 109 -4.34 10.29 2.71
CA ILE A 109 -4.24 9.22 3.71
C ILE A 109 -5.50 9.19 4.60
N ALA A 110 -5.97 10.36 5.05
CA ALA A 110 -7.17 10.46 5.88
C ALA A 110 -8.41 9.95 5.14
N ALA A 111 -8.51 10.16 3.83
CA ALA A 111 -9.59 9.68 2.98
C ALA A 111 -9.54 8.17 2.67
N VAL A 112 -8.49 7.45 3.07
CA VAL A 112 -8.40 5.98 2.94
C VAL A 112 -9.14 5.31 4.09
N HIS A 113 -9.97 4.33 3.75
CA HIS A 113 -10.71 3.49 4.68
C HIS A 113 -10.02 2.12 4.83
N MET A 114 -9.56 1.81 6.05
CA MET A 114 -8.89 0.54 6.40
C MET A 114 -9.87 -0.50 6.95
N THR A 115 -11.06 -0.58 6.34
CA THR A 115 -12.11 -1.55 6.66
C THR A 115 -12.70 -2.13 5.38
N SER A 116 -12.75 -3.46 5.26
CA SER A 116 -13.42 -4.13 4.13
C SER A 116 -14.33 -5.24 4.66
N ARG A 117 -15.59 -5.26 4.20
CA ARG A 117 -16.64 -6.19 4.68
C ARG A 117 -16.74 -6.25 6.21
N ASN A 118 -16.74 -5.09 6.88
CA ASN A 118 -16.73 -4.95 8.35
C ASN A 118 -15.51 -5.56 9.06
N ARG A 119 -14.44 -5.92 8.34
CA ARG A 119 -13.17 -6.37 8.91
C ARG A 119 -12.12 -5.27 8.85
N LYS A 120 -11.45 -5.03 9.97
CA LYS A 120 -10.27 -4.14 10.05
C LYS A 120 -9.03 -4.83 9.48
N TRP A 121 -7.98 -4.07 9.22
CA TRP A 121 -6.67 -4.56 8.75
C TRP A 121 -6.21 -5.85 9.44
N ALA A 122 -6.10 -5.83 10.77
CA ALA A 122 -5.61 -6.97 11.55
C ALA A 122 -6.45 -8.25 11.33
N GLN A 123 -7.77 -8.10 11.20
CA GLN A 123 -8.68 -9.24 10.97
C GLN A 123 -8.55 -9.79 9.55
N VAL A 124 -8.36 -8.91 8.56
CA VAL A 124 -8.10 -9.32 7.17
C VAL A 124 -6.76 -10.06 7.08
N LEU A 125 -5.70 -9.51 7.68
CA LEU A 125 -4.37 -10.10 7.70
C LEU A 125 -4.38 -11.49 8.36
N GLN A 126 -5.01 -11.62 9.53
CA GLN A 126 -5.14 -12.89 10.24
C GLN A 126 -5.93 -13.94 9.43
N ALA A 127 -7.00 -13.53 8.74
CA ALA A 127 -7.77 -14.44 7.90
C ALA A 127 -6.91 -15.00 6.76
N LEU A 128 -6.16 -14.13 6.08
CA LEU A 128 -5.27 -14.53 4.98
C LEU A 128 -4.10 -15.41 5.45
N GLN A 129 -3.55 -15.16 6.64
CA GLN A 129 -2.51 -16.02 7.23
C GLN A 129 -3.04 -17.44 7.49
N LYS A 130 -4.25 -17.57 8.06
CA LYS A 130 -4.88 -18.88 8.30
C LYS A 130 -5.17 -19.65 7.01
N ASP A 131 -5.60 -18.95 5.95
CA ASP A 131 -5.86 -19.58 4.66
C ASP A 131 -4.58 -20.11 4.00
N GLN A 132 -3.46 -19.38 4.15
CA GLN A 132 -2.16 -19.79 3.65
C GLN A 132 -1.61 -21.04 4.36
N GLU A 133 -1.82 -21.16 5.68
CA GLU A 133 -1.44 -22.34 6.46
C GLU A 133 -2.24 -23.58 6.05
N ARG A 134 -3.54 -23.42 5.81
CA ARG A 134 -4.43 -24.52 5.35
C ARG A 134 -4.11 -25.03 3.95
N GLY A 135 -3.59 -24.16 3.08
CA GLY A 135 -3.19 -24.51 1.70
C GLY A 135 -1.86 -25.25 1.61
N SER A 136 -1.05 -25.29 2.68
CA SER A 136 0.28 -25.88 2.66
C SER A 136 0.22 -27.42 2.67
N PRO A 137 0.85 -28.13 1.70
CA PRO A 137 0.76 -29.60 1.57
C PRO A 137 1.38 -30.37 2.73
N VAL A 138 2.12 -29.70 3.63
CA VAL A 138 2.75 -30.29 4.83
C VAL A 138 1.72 -30.83 5.83
N LEU A 139 0.49 -30.29 5.84
CA LEU A 139 -0.57 -30.68 6.76
C LEU A 139 -1.57 -31.70 6.18
N LYS A 140 -1.37 -32.17 4.93
CA LYS A 140 -2.17 -33.25 4.33
C LYS A 140 -1.52 -34.62 4.55
N ARG A 141 -1.15 -34.93 5.80
CA ARG A 141 -0.78 -36.28 6.23
C ARG A 141 -1.94 -36.92 6.99
#